data_AF-A0A1Y1R915-F1
#
_entry.id   AF-A0A1Y1R915-F1
#
_cell.length_a   1.000
_cell.length_b   1.000
_cell.length_c   1.000
_cell.angle_alpha   90.00
_cell.angle_beta   90.00
_cell.angle_gamma   90.00
#
_symmetry.space_group_name_H-M   'P 1'
#
loop_
_entity.id
_entity.type
_entity.pdbx_description
1 polymer ?
#
loop_
_entity_poly.entity_id
_entity_poly.type
_entity_poly.pdbx_seq_one_letter_code
_entity_poly.pdbx_strand_id
1 'polypeptide(L)'
;MPIGRHVDRSFIQAIALGEETSEVALVMENMADLYFEENRSKIDLFLSLLEPILILFVGATIGFIVVAMLLPIFSMNLANM
;
A
#
# COMPACT_ATOMS: atom_id res chain seq x y z
N MET A 1 12.06 16.32 2.66
CA MET A 1 12.27 14.99 2.05
C MET A 1 13.70 14.94 1.55
N PRO A 2 14.61 14.17 2.18
CA PRO A 2 15.97 14.07 1.68
C PRO A 2 15.96 13.16 0.45
N ILE A 3 16.26 13.74 -0.71
CA ILE A 3 16.55 13.03 -1.96
C ILE A 3 17.99 12.55 -1.83
N GLY A 4 18.22 11.30 -1.41
CA GLY A 4 19.55 10.86 -1.04
C GLY A 4 19.82 9.38 -1.31
N ARG A 5 20.36 9.08 -2.50
CA ARG A 5 21.31 7.98 -2.79
C ARG A 5 21.23 6.75 -1.87
N HIS A 6 20.21 5.92 -2.02
CA HIS A 6 20.24 4.54 -1.51
C HIS A 6 20.30 3.63 -2.73
N VAL A 7 21.51 3.52 -3.27
CA VAL A 7 21.80 2.55 -4.33
C VAL A 7 22.06 1.24 -3.62
N ASP A 8 21.22 0.24 -3.86
CA ASP A 8 21.39 -1.06 -3.24
C ASP A 8 22.70 -1.70 -3.69
N ARG A 9 23.28 -2.52 -2.81
CA ARG A 9 24.54 -3.22 -3.11
C ARG A 9 24.40 -4.13 -4.34
N SER A 10 23.21 -4.69 -4.55
CA SER A 10 22.86 -5.48 -5.73
C SER A 10 22.98 -4.65 -7.02
N PHE A 11 22.62 -3.36 -7.01
CA PHE A 11 22.80 -2.48 -8.17
C PHE A 11 24.28 -2.26 -8.53
N ILE A 12 25.14 -2.03 -7.53
CA ILE A 12 26.58 -1.89 -7.76
C ILE A 12 27.18 -3.21 -8.28
N GLN A 13 26.75 -4.35 -7.73
CA GLN A 13 27.19 -5.67 -8.19
C GLN A 13 26.73 -5.97 -9.61
N ALA A 14 25.52 -5.57 -9.99
CA ALA A 14 25.01 -5.73 -11.35
C ALA A 14 25.81 -4.92 -12.37
N ILE A 15 26.22 -3.69 -12.02
CA ILE A 15 27.13 -2.91 -12.87
C ILE A 15 28.49 -3.61 -13.00
N ALA A 16 29.07 -4.04 -11.87
CA ALA A 16 30.37 -4.72 -11.89
C ALA A 16 30.32 -6.01 -12.72
N LEU A 17 29.25 -6.80 -12.59
CA LEU A 17 29.02 -8.00 -13.37
C LEU A 17 28.87 -7.69 -14.86
N GLY A 18 28.08 -6.66 -15.21
CA GLY A 18 27.90 -6.23 -16.58
C GLY A 18 29.19 -5.69 -17.22
N GLU A 19 30.06 -5.04 -16.45
CA GLU A 19 31.38 -4.62 -16.93
C GLU A 19 32.32 -5.81 -17.13
N GLU A 20 32.32 -6.78 -16.22
CA GLU A 20 33.14 -8.00 -16.31
C GLU A 20 32.75 -8.87 -17.53
N THR A 21 31.46 -8.94 -17.85
CA THR A 21 30.95 -9.68 -19.01
C THR A 21 30.87 -8.84 -20.29
N SER A 22 31.11 -7.52 -20.20
CA SER A 22 30.83 -6.55 -21.28
C SER A 22 29.35 -6.51 -21.72
N GLU A 23 28.42 -6.93 -20.85
CA GLU A 23 26.97 -6.98 -21.09
C GLU A 23 26.17 -6.03 -20.17
N VAL A 24 26.72 -4.85 -19.84
CA VAL A 24 26.08 -3.86 -18.94
C VAL A 24 24.63 -3.55 -19.34
N ALA A 25 24.35 -3.42 -20.64
CA ALA A 25 23.00 -3.11 -21.12
C ALA A 25 21.97 -4.18 -20.70
N LEU A 26 22.31 -5.46 -20.91
CA LEU A 26 21.45 -6.60 -20.55
C LEU A 26 21.26 -6.69 -19.04
N VAL A 27 22.33 -6.52 -18.27
CA VAL A 27 22.25 -6.61 -16.80
C VAL A 27 21.42 -5.46 -16.21
N MET A 28 21.49 -4.26 -16.78
CA MET A 28 20.66 -3.12 -16.37
C MET A 28 19.19 -3.27 -16.77
N GLU A 29 18.89 -3.91 -17.91
CA GLU A 29 17.52 -4.26 -18.31
C GLU A 29 16.89 -5.23 -17.29
N ASN A 30 17.60 -6.30 -16.94
CA ASN A 30 17.15 -7.24 -15.90
C ASN A 30 16.92 -6.54 -14.55
N MET A 31 17.76 -5.57 -14.19
CA MET A 31 17.57 -4.79 -12.96
C MET A 31 16.33 -3.90 -13.00
N ALA A 32 16.03 -3.30 -14.15
CA ALA A 32 14.81 -2.52 -14.32
C ALA A 32 13.57 -3.40 -14.15
N ASP A 33 13.58 -4.60 -14.72
CA ASP A 33 12.49 -5.58 -14.59
C ASP A 33 12.31 -6.03 -13.13
N LEU A 34 13.40 -6.33 -12.41
CA LEU A 34 13.35 -6.67 -10.99
C LEU A 34 12.70 -5.55 -10.16
N TYR A 35 13.13 -4.30 -10.34
CA TYR A 35 12.52 -3.18 -9.63
C TYR A 35 11.07 -2.95 -10.02
N PHE A 36 10.71 -3.19 -11.28
CA PHE A 36 9.33 -3.10 -11.74
C PHE A 36 8.45 -4.15 -11.05
N GLU A 37 8.91 -5.41 -11.00
CA GLU A 37 8.23 -6.52 -10.33
C GLU A 37 8.06 -6.24 -8.82
N GLU A 38 9.12 -5.77 -8.15
CA GLU A 38 9.06 -5.39 -6.74
C GLU A 38 8.05 -4.28 -6.47
N ASN A 39 8.07 -3.23 -7.31
CA ASN A 39 7.14 -2.12 -7.17
C ASN A 39 5.71 -2.58 -7.44
N ARG A 40 5.50 -3.46 -8.42
CA ARG A 40 4.19 -4.04 -8.70
C ARG A 40 3.67 -4.85 -7.53
N SER A 41 4.50 -5.71 -6.93
CA SER A 41 4.15 -6.48 -5.74
C SER A 41 3.80 -5.57 -4.54
N LYS A 42 4.57 -4.48 -4.33
CA LYS A 42 4.27 -3.49 -3.29
C LYS A 42 2.92 -2.82 -3.55
N ILE A 43 2.65 -2.39 -4.78
CA ILE A 43 1.37 -1.77 -5.15
C ILE A 43 0.21 -2.74 -4.94
N ASP A 44 0.35 -4.00 -5.36
CA ASP A 44 -0.69 -5.02 -5.19
C ASP A 44 -0.98 -5.26 -3.70
N LEU A 45 0.06 -5.29 -2.85
CA LEU A 45 -0.11 -5.36 -1.40
C LEU A 45 -0.84 -4.13 -0.84
N PHE A 46 -0.45 -2.92 -1.28
CA PHE A 46 -1.14 -1.68 -0.87
C PHE A 46 -2.62 -1.71 -1.24
N LEU A 47 -2.95 -2.14 -2.46
CA LEU A 47 -4.34 -2.25 -2.92
C LEU A 47 -5.11 -3.32 -2.13
N SER A 48 -4.49 -4.47 -1.87
CA SER A 48 -5.10 -5.54 -1.06
C SER A 48 -5.41 -5.10 0.37
N LEU A 49 -4.60 -4.23 0.97
CA LEU A 49 -4.87 -3.65 2.29
C LEU A 49 -5.88 -2.51 2.24
N LEU A 50 -5.98 -1.81 1.11
CA LEU A 50 -6.94 -0.72 0.93
C LEU A 50 -8.39 -1.23 0.97
N GLU A 51 -8.66 -2.41 0.40
CA GLU A 51 -9.98 -3.05 0.41
C GLU A 51 -10.57 -3.21 1.83
N PRO A 52 -9.92 -3.90 2.79
CA PRO A 52 -10.46 -4.05 4.15
C PRO A 52 -10.57 -2.72 4.89
N ILE A 53 -9.67 -1.75 4.63
CA ILE A 53 -9.74 -0.41 5.22
C ILE A 53 -11.04 0.30 4.78
N LEU A 54 -11.38 0.21 3.49
CA LEU A 54 -12.62 0.80 2.98
C LEU A 54 -13.87 0.14 3.58
N ILE A 55 -13.87 -1.19 3.72
CA ILE A 55 -14.98 -1.91 4.36
C ILE A 55 -15.16 -1.46 5.81
N LEU A 56 -14.08 -1.36 6.58
CA LEU A 56 -14.11 -0.86 7.96
C LEU A 56 -14.62 0.58 8.03
N PHE A 57 -14.18 1.45 7.11
CA PHE A 57 -14.62 2.84 7.05
C PHE A 57 -16.12 2.96 6.76
N VAL A 58 -16.61 2.23 5.75
CA VAL A 58 -18.04 2.20 5.39
C VAL A 58 -18.87 1.61 6.54
N GLY A 59 -18.43 0.48 7.10
CA GLY A 59 -19.10 -0.16 8.23
C GLY A 59 -19.19 0.74 9.46
N ALA A 60 -18.10 1.44 9.81
CA ALA A 60 -18.09 2.41 10.90
C ALA A 60 -19.03 3.59 10.64
N THR A 61 -19.04 4.12 9.41
CA THR A 61 -19.93 5.22 9.01
C THR A 61 -21.40 4.82 9.13
N ILE A 62 -21.77 3.65 8.60
CA ILE A 62 -23.13 3.14 8.69
C ILE A 62 -23.51 2.86 10.14
N GLY A 63 -22.63 2.21 10.91
CA GLY A 63 -22.85 1.93 12.33
C GLY A 63 -23.08 3.20 13.14
N PHE A 64 -22.30 4.25 12.88
CA PHE A 64 -22.48 5.56 13.51
C PHE A 64 -23.85 6.16 13.19
N ILE A 65 -24.29 6.13 11.92
CA ILE A 65 -25.60 6.64 11.49
C ILE A 65 -26.73 5.88 12.22
N VAL A 66 -26.65 4.55 12.28
CA VAL A 66 -27.66 3.72 12.96
C VAL A 66 -27.74 4.09 14.44
N VAL A 67 -26.61 4.20 15.14
CA VAL A 67 -26.58 4.59 16.56
C VAL A 67 -27.20 5.98 16.74
N ALA A 68 -26.83 6.95 15.90
CA ALA A 68 -27.38 8.30 15.95
C ALA A 68 -28.89 8.34 15.75
N MET A 69 -29.44 7.46 14.91
CA MET A 69 -30.89 7.33 14.69
C MET A 69 -31.61 6.61 15.84
N LEU A 70 -30.97 5.62 16.47
CA LEU A 70 -31.58 4.83 17.55
C LEU A 70 -31.60 5.57 18.89
N LEU A 71 -30.57 6.37 19.21
CA LEU A 71 -30.50 7.17 20.44
C LEU A 71 -31.77 8.00 20.73
N PRO A 72 -32.32 8.80 19.80
CA PRO A 72 -33.53 9.58 20.05
C PRO A 72 -34.75 8.69 20.31
N ILE A 73 -34.88 7.56 19.60
CA ILE A 73 -35.97 6.59 19.81
C ILE A 73 -35.94 6.03 21.25
N PHE A 74 -34.76 5.66 21.75
CA PHE A 74 -34.60 5.20 23.12
C PHE A 74 -34.92 6.29 24.14
N SER A 75 -34.50 7.53 23.87
CA SER A 75 -34.78 8.65 24.76
C SER A 75 -36.28 8.96 24.87
N MET A 76 -37.02 8.90 23.75
CA MET A 76 -38.46 9.11 23.73
C MET A 76 -39.23 7.97 24.40
N ASN A 77 -38.79 6.73 24.22
CA ASN A 77 -39.42 5.58 24.87
C ASN A 77 -39.21 5.61 26.39
N LEU A 78 -38.01 5.93 26.85
CA LEU A 78 -37.71 6.02 28.29
C LEU A 78 -38.39 7.23 28.95
N ALA A 79 -38.55 8.35 28.23
CA ALA A 79 -39.25 9.53 28.75
C ALA A 79 -40.78 9.35 28.85
N ASN A 80 -41.36 8.35 28.15
CA ASN A 80 -42.79 8.02 28.18
C ASN A 80 -43.13 6.87 29.15
N MET A 81 -42.13 6.35 29.87
CA MET A 81 -42.29 5.36 30.95
C MET A 81 -42.16 6.05 32.30
#